data_AF-X1N7U7-F1
#
_entry.id   AF-X1N7U7-F1
#
_cell.length_a   1.000
_cell.length_b   1.000
_cell.length_c   1.000
_cell.angle_alpha   90.00
_cell.angle_beta   90.00
_cell.angle_gamma   90.00
#
_symmetry.space_group_name_H-M   'P 1'
#
loop_
_entity.id
_entity.type
_entity.pdbx_description
1 polymer ?
#
loop_
_entity_poly.entity_id
_entity_poly.type
_entity_poly.pdbx_seq_one_letter_code
_entity_poly.pdbx_strand_id
1 'polypeptide(L)'
;MSWKGKLVAAACRRKGFLTTAIVYGLGGRFFTREFYRAQGEIAAKTPGTGGCISLSFDVDYPEDAESLPEVCEFLDQLGLKASFAVIGRLVEAYPDQHRVVVRAGHEIINHTYSHPANELLHPHEHFDELSAQDQKDQILQCHRVCQDLLGVSPPGFRAPHFGNIQGRLFYETLAGLGYRFSSSLSSAASPAFGLPFSTGHGIWEFPVSCCPRHPFAVLDTWHCFRKQKARHREEG
;
A
#
# COMPACT_ATOMS: atom_id res chain seq x y z
N MET A 1 -4.06 -13.71 -26.09
CA MET A 1 -3.19 -12.50 -26.00
C MET A 1 -2.67 -12.17 -27.40
N SER A 2 -3.03 -11.00 -27.92
CA SER A 2 -2.82 -10.61 -29.33
C SER A 2 -1.34 -10.38 -29.68
N TRP A 3 -0.97 -10.82 -30.88
CA TRP A 3 0.34 -10.76 -31.55
C TRP A 3 1.05 -9.39 -31.52
N LYS A 4 0.33 -8.29 -31.27
CA LYS A 4 0.88 -6.93 -31.22
C LYS A 4 1.81 -6.67 -30.01
N GLY A 5 1.69 -7.45 -28.93
CA GLY A 5 2.55 -7.28 -27.74
C GLY A 5 4.00 -7.76 -27.92
N LYS A 6 4.25 -8.71 -28.83
CA LYS A 6 5.58 -9.31 -29.01
C LYS A 6 6.54 -8.44 -29.84
N LEU A 7 6.02 -7.58 -30.74
CA LEU A 7 6.85 -6.68 -31.56
C LEU A 7 7.43 -5.51 -30.75
N VAL A 8 6.72 -5.01 -29.73
CA VAL A 8 7.20 -3.92 -28.85
C VAL A 8 8.38 -4.41 -27.99
N ALA A 9 8.32 -5.64 -27.50
CA ALA A 9 9.39 -6.25 -26.70
C ALA A 9 10.64 -6.64 -27.51
N ALA A 10 10.50 -6.84 -28.83
CA ALA A 10 11.63 -7.15 -29.72
C ALA A 10 12.34 -5.88 -30.22
N ALA A 11 11.60 -4.79 -30.49
CA ALA A 11 12.16 -3.51 -30.93
C ALA A 11 13.01 -2.83 -29.83
N CYS A 12 12.69 -3.02 -28.55
CA CYS A 12 13.47 -2.46 -27.43
C CYS A 12 14.85 -3.10 -27.23
N ARG A 13 15.15 -4.25 -27.84
CA ARG A 13 16.43 -4.95 -27.64
C ARG A 13 17.57 -4.50 -28.55
N ARG A 14 17.32 -3.64 -29.54
CA ARG A 14 18.36 -3.22 -30.50
C ARG A 14 18.55 -1.71 -30.70
N LYS A 15 17.74 -0.84 -30.07
CA LYS A 15 17.96 0.61 -30.16
C LYS A 15 17.69 1.32 -28.83
N GLY A 16 18.78 1.75 -28.21
CA GLY A 16 18.84 3.01 -27.47
C GLY A 16 18.36 2.96 -26.03
N PHE A 17 19.31 2.89 -25.12
CA PHE A 17 19.21 3.37 -23.72
C PHE A 17 18.49 4.74 -23.62
N LEU A 18 18.60 5.56 -24.67
CA LEU A 18 17.99 6.89 -24.81
C LEU A 18 16.45 6.88 -24.92
N THR A 19 15.85 5.88 -25.56
CA THR A 19 14.38 5.80 -25.76
C THR A 19 13.65 5.45 -24.46
N THR A 20 14.28 4.61 -23.64
CA THR A 20 13.78 4.28 -22.30
C THR A 20 13.90 5.50 -21.37
N ALA A 21 15.00 6.25 -21.43
CA ALA A 21 15.17 7.45 -20.60
C ALA A 21 14.16 8.57 -20.91
N ILE A 22 13.75 8.76 -22.17
CA ILE A 22 12.80 9.82 -22.55
C ILE A 22 11.35 9.43 -22.20
N VAL A 23 10.96 8.18 -22.43
CA VAL A 23 9.62 7.67 -22.07
C VAL A 23 9.44 7.62 -20.55
N TYR A 24 10.47 7.24 -19.79
CA TYR A 24 10.40 7.15 -18.32
C TYR A 24 10.75 8.46 -17.60
N GLY A 25 11.59 9.32 -18.18
CA GLY A 25 12.07 10.56 -17.54
C GLY A 25 11.18 11.78 -17.79
N LEU A 26 10.94 12.13 -19.06
CA LEU A 26 10.08 13.27 -19.44
C LEU A 26 8.61 12.84 -19.59
N GLY A 27 8.38 11.70 -20.23
CA GLY A 27 7.04 11.11 -20.38
C GLY A 27 6.43 10.72 -19.04
N GLY A 28 7.23 10.17 -18.13
CA GLY A 28 6.80 9.80 -16.77
C GLY A 28 6.29 11.00 -15.97
N ARG A 29 7.07 12.09 -15.89
CA ARG A 29 6.67 13.30 -15.11
C ARG A 29 5.44 14.00 -15.70
N PHE A 30 5.37 14.10 -17.02
CA PHE A 30 4.19 14.67 -17.69
C PHE A 30 2.96 13.81 -17.43
N PHE A 31 3.11 12.48 -17.52
CA PHE A 31 2.05 11.52 -17.22
C PHE A 31 1.55 11.63 -15.78
N THR A 32 2.44 11.67 -14.76
CA THR A 32 1.98 11.80 -13.36
C THR A 32 1.28 13.12 -13.09
N ARG A 33 1.80 14.22 -13.65
CA ARG A 33 1.21 15.55 -13.49
C ARG A 33 -0.19 15.59 -14.07
N GLU A 34 -0.37 15.11 -15.30
CA GLU A 34 -1.68 15.07 -15.95
C GLU A 34 -2.62 14.06 -15.27
N PHE A 35 -2.09 12.94 -14.78
CA PHE A 35 -2.84 11.97 -13.97
C PHE A 35 -3.42 12.62 -12.71
N TYR A 36 -2.60 13.28 -11.90
CA TYR A 36 -3.06 13.98 -10.70
C TYR A 36 -3.95 15.19 -11.01
N ARG A 37 -3.69 15.91 -12.11
CA ARG A 37 -4.57 17.00 -12.57
C ARG A 37 -5.97 16.47 -12.89
N ALA A 38 -6.06 15.38 -13.67
CA ALA A 38 -7.32 14.77 -14.03
C ALA A 38 -8.05 14.19 -12.80
N GLN A 39 -7.34 13.55 -11.86
CA GLN A 39 -7.93 13.16 -10.57
C GLN A 39 -8.51 14.35 -9.81
N GLY A 40 -7.75 15.44 -9.69
CA GLY A 40 -8.18 16.65 -9.02
C GLY A 40 -9.42 17.27 -9.67
N GLU A 41 -9.50 17.26 -11.01
CA GLU A 41 -10.69 17.72 -11.73
C GLU A 41 -11.91 16.83 -11.51
N ILE A 42 -11.75 15.51 -11.39
CA ILE A 42 -12.85 14.60 -11.09
C ILE A 42 -13.31 14.80 -9.64
N ALA A 43 -12.37 14.88 -8.69
CA ALA A 43 -12.68 15.12 -7.28
C ALA A 43 -13.39 16.46 -7.09
N ALA A 44 -12.92 17.54 -7.72
CA ALA A 44 -13.54 18.86 -7.63
C ALA A 44 -14.98 18.90 -8.18
N LYS A 45 -15.31 18.01 -9.13
CA LYS A 45 -16.66 17.88 -9.70
C LYS A 45 -17.56 16.94 -8.91
N THR A 46 -17.05 16.26 -7.87
CA THR A 46 -17.82 15.34 -7.05
C THR A 46 -18.32 16.08 -5.80
N PRO A 47 -19.64 16.35 -5.67
CA PRO A 47 -20.15 17.12 -4.54
C PRO A 47 -19.91 16.41 -3.20
N GLY A 48 -19.54 17.17 -2.16
CA GLY A 48 -19.34 16.64 -0.81
C GLY A 48 -17.96 16.05 -0.53
N THR A 49 -17.07 15.96 -1.53
CA THR A 49 -15.68 15.54 -1.33
C THR A 49 -14.83 16.77 -0.99
N GLY A 50 -14.89 17.23 0.25
CA GLY A 50 -13.78 18.02 0.77
C GLY A 50 -12.48 17.23 0.55
N GLY A 51 -11.42 17.89 0.06
CA GLY A 51 -10.13 17.21 -0.14
C GLY A 51 -9.66 16.62 1.20
N CYS A 52 -9.53 15.29 1.27
CA CYS A 52 -9.08 14.59 2.46
C CYS A 52 -7.68 14.02 2.20
N ILE A 53 -6.83 14.06 3.23
CA ILE A 53 -5.53 13.40 3.24
C ILE A 53 -5.61 12.32 4.31
N SER A 54 -5.29 11.09 3.93
CA SER A 54 -5.05 10.00 4.88
C SER A 54 -3.55 9.79 5.02
N LEU A 55 -3.07 9.73 6.26
CA LEU A 55 -1.69 9.39 6.59
C LEU A 55 -1.67 7.95 7.11
N SER A 56 -0.81 7.12 6.54
CA SER A 56 -0.63 5.75 6.98
C SER A 56 0.83 5.34 7.03
N PHE A 57 1.14 4.41 7.92
CA PHE A 57 2.47 3.83 8.12
C PHE A 57 2.40 2.33 7.93
N ASP A 58 3.35 1.76 7.21
CA ASP A 58 3.54 0.32 7.13
C ASP A 58 4.64 -0.06 8.13
N VAL A 59 4.29 -0.91 9.11
CA VAL A 59 5.17 -1.36 10.19
C VAL A 59 5.80 -2.67 9.74
N ASP A 60 6.84 -2.57 8.92
CA ASP A 60 7.39 -3.70 8.17
C ASP A 60 8.58 -4.37 8.87
N TYR A 61 9.26 -3.62 9.73
CA TYR A 61 10.48 -4.04 10.41
C TYR A 61 10.39 -3.88 11.93
N PRO A 62 11.20 -4.64 12.70
CA PRO A 62 11.35 -4.45 14.14
C PRO A 62 11.61 -3.01 14.56
N GLU A 63 12.47 -2.29 13.83
CA GLU A 63 12.81 -0.90 14.12
C GLU A 63 11.60 0.04 13.96
N ASP A 64 10.70 -0.27 13.01
CA ASP A 64 9.45 0.48 12.85
C ASP A 64 8.55 0.27 14.08
N ALA A 65 8.42 -0.97 14.55
CA ALA A 65 7.65 -1.31 15.75
C ALA A 65 8.22 -0.65 17.02
N GLU A 66 9.55 -0.64 17.18
CA GLU A 66 10.23 0.05 18.28
C GLU A 66 9.99 1.56 18.27
N SER A 67 9.88 2.16 17.08
CA SER A 67 9.64 3.61 16.92
C SER A 67 8.19 4.05 17.15
N LEU A 68 7.23 3.12 17.25
CA LEU A 68 5.80 3.45 17.36
C LEU A 68 5.47 4.45 18.48
N PRO A 69 6.03 4.35 19.70
CA PRO A 69 5.73 5.32 20.75
C PRO A 69 6.12 6.75 20.38
N GLU A 70 7.30 6.94 19.80
CA GLU A 70 7.81 8.25 19.38
C GLU A 70 6.99 8.83 18.23
N VAL A 71 6.62 7.99 17.26
CA VAL A 71 5.75 8.38 16.14
C VAL A 71 4.36 8.80 16.64
N CYS A 72 3.75 8.04 17.56
CA CYS A 72 2.44 8.38 18.13
C CYS A 72 2.49 9.71 18.90
N GLU A 73 3.52 9.91 19.72
CA GLU A 73 3.71 11.17 20.46
C GLU A 73 3.83 12.36 19.50
N PHE A 74 4.61 12.22 18.43
CA PHE A 74 4.76 13.27 17.43
C PHE A 74 3.44 13.60 16.72
N LEU A 75 2.66 12.58 16.33
CA LEU A 75 1.35 12.79 15.71
C LEU A 75 0.36 13.46 16.67
N ASP A 76 0.38 13.10 17.96
CA ASP A 76 -0.46 13.71 18.99
C ASP A 76 -0.10 15.19 19.21
N GLN A 77 1.18 15.55 19.19
CA GLN A 77 1.61 16.96 19.24
C GLN A 77 1.08 17.79 18.06
N LEU A 78 0.86 17.15 16.91
CA LEU A 78 0.27 17.77 15.72
C LEU A 78 -1.26 17.68 15.68
N GLY A 79 -1.90 16.98 16.64
CA GLY A 79 -3.33 16.72 16.64
C GLY A 79 -3.80 15.84 15.47
N LEU A 80 -2.92 15.00 14.92
CA LEU A 80 -3.19 14.14 13.77
C LEU A 80 -3.47 12.70 14.19
N LYS A 81 -4.37 12.05 13.46
CA LYS A 81 -4.57 10.59 13.51
C LYS A 81 -4.18 9.96 12.19
N ALA A 82 -3.80 8.68 12.27
CA ALA A 82 -3.19 7.94 11.19
C ALA A 82 -3.58 6.46 11.31
N SER A 83 -3.36 5.70 10.25
CA SER A 83 -3.55 4.25 10.22
C SER A 83 -2.20 3.53 10.14
N PHE A 84 -2.03 2.46 10.89
CA PHE A 84 -0.80 1.66 10.95
C PHE A 84 -1.11 0.28 10.41
N ALA A 85 -0.48 -0.09 9.29
CA ALA A 85 -0.56 -1.43 8.73
C ALA A 85 0.44 -2.33 9.47
N VAL A 86 -0.08 -3.30 10.21
CA VAL A 86 0.74 -4.11 11.14
C VAL A 86 0.83 -5.55 10.69
N ILE A 87 2.00 -6.13 10.92
CA ILE A 87 2.29 -7.53 10.64
C ILE A 87 2.08 -8.35 11.90
N GLY A 88 1.29 -9.42 11.82
CA GLY A 88 0.95 -10.25 12.99
C GLY A 88 2.18 -10.69 13.81
N ARG A 89 3.23 -11.17 13.16
CA ARG A 89 4.50 -11.56 13.84
C ARG A 89 5.17 -10.41 14.59
N LEU A 90 5.06 -9.17 14.12
CA LEU A 90 5.60 -8.00 14.82
C LEU A 90 4.70 -7.56 15.97
N VAL A 91 3.38 -7.72 15.85
CA VAL A 91 2.44 -7.49 16.97
C VAL A 91 2.73 -8.47 18.11
N GLU A 92 3.04 -9.73 17.81
CA GLU A 92 3.43 -10.73 18.83
C GLU A 92 4.76 -10.42 19.49
N ALA A 93 5.74 -9.93 18.72
CA ALA A 93 7.06 -9.61 19.23
C ALA A 93 7.11 -8.29 20.02
N TYR A 94 6.30 -7.30 19.64
CA TYR A 94 6.27 -5.95 20.20
C TYR A 94 4.85 -5.52 20.63
N PRO A 95 4.14 -6.30 21.48
CA PRO A 95 2.74 -6.05 21.77
C PRO A 95 2.52 -4.73 22.51
N ASP A 96 3.45 -4.31 23.35
CA ASP A 96 3.31 -3.07 24.12
C ASP A 96 3.46 -1.82 23.27
N GLN A 97 4.36 -1.83 22.29
CA GLN A 97 4.52 -0.76 21.30
C GLN A 97 3.26 -0.62 20.45
N HIS A 98 2.70 -1.74 19.98
CA HIS A 98 1.44 -1.73 19.22
C HIS A 98 0.24 -1.30 20.08
N ARG A 99 0.22 -1.59 21.39
CA ARG A 99 -0.80 -1.07 22.31
C ARG A 99 -0.74 0.44 22.45
N VAL A 100 0.44 1.07 22.32
CA VAL A 100 0.55 2.54 22.32
C VAL A 100 -0.25 3.13 21.16
N VAL A 101 -0.15 2.56 19.96
CA VAL A 101 -0.90 2.99 18.77
C VAL A 101 -2.41 3.01 19.05
N VAL A 102 -2.93 1.92 19.63
CA VAL A 102 -4.36 1.81 19.99
C VAL A 102 -4.74 2.81 21.09
N ARG A 103 -3.94 2.95 22.15
CA ARG A 103 -4.21 3.88 23.26
C ARG A 103 -4.19 5.34 22.83
N ALA A 104 -3.31 5.68 21.89
CA ALA A 104 -3.25 6.99 21.27
C ALA A 104 -4.42 7.21 20.29
N GLY A 105 -5.27 6.22 20.02
CA GLY A 105 -6.46 6.37 19.17
C GLY A 105 -6.16 6.38 17.68
N HIS A 106 -5.00 5.86 17.26
CA HIS A 106 -4.72 5.58 15.86
C HIS A 106 -5.41 4.30 15.40
N GLU A 107 -5.58 4.15 14.08
CA GLU A 107 -6.21 2.96 13.49
C GLU A 107 -5.16 1.87 13.24
N ILE A 108 -5.49 0.62 13.58
CA ILE A 108 -4.70 -0.56 13.19
C ILE A 108 -5.36 -1.20 11.97
N ILE A 109 -4.61 -1.38 10.89
CA ILE A 109 -5.04 -2.13 9.71
C ILE A 109 -4.17 -3.39 9.53
N ASN A 110 -4.74 -4.43 8.95
CA ASN A 110 -4.08 -5.72 8.80
C ASN A 110 -3.10 -5.69 7.62
N HIS A 111 -1.85 -6.08 7.85
CA HIS A 111 -0.79 -6.18 6.85
C HIS A 111 -0.24 -7.60 6.69
N THR A 112 -1.12 -8.60 6.83
CA THR A 112 -0.84 -10.05 6.85
C THR A 112 -0.07 -10.52 8.09
N TYR A 113 -0.01 -11.83 8.30
CA TYR A 113 0.62 -12.38 9.49
C TYR A 113 2.14 -12.31 9.41
N SER A 114 2.73 -12.61 8.25
CA SER A 114 4.19 -12.66 8.09
C SER A 114 4.76 -11.77 6.99
N HIS A 115 3.91 -11.02 6.27
CA HIS A 115 4.30 -10.16 5.15
C HIS A 115 5.14 -10.90 4.10
N PRO A 116 4.53 -11.78 3.27
CA PRO A 116 5.23 -12.41 2.14
C PRO A 116 6.09 -11.41 1.34
N ALA A 117 7.32 -11.83 1.06
CA ALA A 117 8.43 -11.07 0.48
C ALA A 117 9.02 -9.99 1.40
N ASN A 118 8.81 -10.11 2.71
CA ASN A 118 9.64 -9.44 3.72
C ASN A 118 10.90 -10.27 3.96
N GLU A 119 12.07 -9.62 3.92
CA GLU A 119 13.37 -10.29 4.01
C GLU A 119 13.60 -11.00 5.36
N LEU A 120 12.97 -10.53 6.44
CA LEU A 120 13.14 -11.06 7.80
C LEU A 120 12.04 -12.04 8.19
N LEU A 121 10.79 -11.74 7.79
CA LEU A 121 9.60 -12.40 8.34
C LEU A 121 9.06 -13.50 7.43
N HIS A 122 9.18 -13.36 6.11
CA HIS A 122 8.69 -14.31 5.11
C HIS A 122 9.39 -14.11 3.76
N PRO A 123 10.66 -14.55 3.63
CA PRO A 123 11.38 -14.39 2.38
C PRO A 123 10.84 -15.34 1.30
N HIS A 124 11.08 -14.99 0.04
CA HIS A 124 10.88 -15.82 -1.17
C HIS A 124 9.46 -15.98 -1.74
N GLU A 125 8.40 -15.85 -0.95
CA GLU A 125 7.03 -15.95 -1.47
C GLU A 125 6.38 -14.58 -1.57
N HIS A 126 5.69 -14.29 -2.66
CA HIS A 126 4.92 -13.06 -2.82
C HIS A 126 3.44 -13.32 -2.49
N PHE A 127 2.79 -12.36 -1.84
CA PHE A 127 1.41 -12.55 -1.36
C PHE A 127 0.43 -12.82 -2.53
N ASP A 128 0.63 -12.18 -3.69
CA ASP A 128 -0.19 -12.37 -4.89
C ASP A 128 0.06 -13.70 -5.62
N GLU A 129 1.13 -14.42 -5.27
CA GLU A 129 1.48 -15.73 -5.80
C GLU A 129 1.01 -16.89 -4.91
N LEU A 130 0.64 -16.59 -3.65
CA LEU A 130 0.09 -17.56 -2.71
C LEU A 130 -1.27 -18.11 -3.18
N SER A 131 -1.60 -19.31 -2.71
CA SER A 131 -2.95 -19.85 -2.92
C SER A 131 -4.01 -18.99 -2.21
N ALA A 132 -5.25 -19.02 -2.68
CA ALA A 132 -6.34 -18.28 -2.02
C ALA A 132 -6.55 -18.71 -0.56
N GLN A 133 -6.23 -19.96 -0.22
CA GLN A 133 -6.30 -20.45 1.15
C GLN A 133 -5.16 -19.87 2.00
N ASP A 134 -3.93 -19.86 1.48
CA ASP A 134 -2.78 -19.30 2.20
C ASP A 134 -2.91 -17.78 2.40
N GLN A 135 -3.41 -17.05 1.39
CA GLN A 135 -3.75 -15.63 1.52
C GLN A 135 -4.77 -15.40 2.64
N LYS A 136 -5.82 -16.22 2.68
CA LYS A 136 -6.84 -16.16 3.72
C LYS A 136 -6.26 -16.46 5.10
N ASP A 137 -5.38 -17.45 5.22
CA ASP A 137 -4.76 -17.82 6.48
C ASP A 137 -3.84 -16.71 6.99
N GLN A 138 -3.07 -16.07 6.11
CA GLN A 138 -2.27 -14.87 6.41
C GLN A 138 -3.12 -13.73 6.97
N ILE A 139 -4.26 -13.43 6.35
CA ILE A 139 -5.19 -12.39 6.82
C ILE A 139 -5.77 -12.77 8.18
N LEU A 140 -6.27 -13.99 8.31
CA LEU A 140 -6.98 -14.47 9.51
C LEU A 140 -6.07 -14.56 10.73
N GLN A 141 -4.83 -15.05 10.56
CA GLN A 141 -3.85 -15.12 11.64
C GLN A 141 -3.52 -13.73 12.18
N CYS A 142 -3.21 -12.77 11.31
CA CYS A 142 -2.96 -11.39 11.75
C CYS A 142 -4.20 -10.76 12.42
N HIS A 143 -5.39 -11.04 11.91
CA HIS A 143 -6.64 -10.56 12.51
C HIS A 143 -6.81 -11.06 13.94
N ARG A 144 -6.58 -12.37 14.17
CA ARG A 144 -6.64 -12.98 15.52
C ARG A 144 -5.61 -12.38 16.45
N VAL A 145 -4.36 -12.24 16.01
CA VAL A 145 -3.30 -11.61 16.82
C VAL A 145 -3.70 -10.19 17.25
N CYS A 146 -4.26 -9.38 16.35
CA CYS A 146 -4.74 -8.04 16.69
C CYS A 146 -5.88 -8.08 17.72
N GLN A 147 -6.82 -9.01 17.58
CA GLN A 147 -7.91 -9.18 18.55
C GLN A 147 -7.37 -9.62 19.91
N ASP A 148 -6.54 -10.64 19.94
CA ASP A 148 -6.07 -11.30 21.16
C ASP A 148 -5.10 -10.41 21.96
N LEU A 149 -4.17 -9.72 21.28
CA LEU A 149 -3.11 -8.97 21.95
C LEU A 149 -3.43 -7.48 22.13
N LEU A 150 -4.19 -6.90 21.20
CA LEU A 150 -4.49 -5.45 21.17
C LEU A 150 -5.95 -5.14 21.49
N GLY A 151 -6.85 -6.14 21.50
CA GLY A 151 -8.27 -5.93 21.76
C GLY A 151 -9.00 -5.20 20.64
N VAL A 152 -8.45 -5.18 19.43
CA VAL A 152 -9.02 -4.48 18.26
C VAL A 152 -9.29 -5.44 17.10
N SER A 153 -10.36 -5.17 16.36
CA SER A 153 -10.66 -5.84 15.10
C SER A 153 -10.29 -4.89 13.95
N PRO A 154 -9.20 -5.17 13.19
CA PRO A 154 -8.78 -4.29 12.11
C PRO A 154 -9.90 -4.05 11.10
N PRO A 155 -10.27 -2.80 10.79
CA PRO A 155 -11.33 -2.49 9.84
C PRO A 155 -10.85 -2.42 8.39
N GLY A 156 -9.53 -2.30 8.19
CA GLY A 156 -8.88 -2.16 6.90
C GLY A 156 -7.80 -3.22 6.68
N PHE A 157 -7.53 -3.51 5.41
CA PHE A 157 -6.44 -4.40 5.00
C PHE A 157 -5.51 -3.68 4.01
N ARG A 158 -4.22 -3.98 4.09
CA ARG A 158 -3.23 -3.57 3.09
C ARG A 158 -2.41 -4.79 2.69
N ALA A 159 -2.30 -5.05 1.40
CA ALA A 159 -1.46 -6.12 0.90
C ALA A 159 0.04 -5.75 0.95
N PRO A 160 0.92 -6.69 1.35
CA PRO A 160 2.37 -6.59 1.18
C PRO A 160 2.78 -6.15 -0.22
N HIS A 161 3.75 -5.23 -0.30
CA HIS A 161 4.34 -4.70 -1.54
C HIS A 161 3.38 -4.02 -2.53
N PHE A 162 2.11 -3.90 -2.18
CA PHE A 162 1.04 -3.39 -3.04
C PHE A 162 0.88 -4.20 -4.36
N GLY A 163 -0.28 -4.11 -5.00
CA GLY A 163 -0.47 -4.55 -6.39
C GLY A 163 -1.26 -5.83 -6.60
N ASN A 164 -1.85 -5.90 -7.81
CA ASN A 164 -2.62 -6.95 -8.52
C ASN A 164 -3.44 -8.00 -7.74
N ILE A 165 -3.73 -7.77 -6.46
CA ILE A 165 -4.68 -8.57 -5.71
C ILE A 165 -6.07 -8.02 -6.02
N GLN A 166 -6.55 -8.39 -7.20
CA GLN A 166 -7.90 -8.13 -7.64
C GLN A 166 -8.54 -9.48 -7.90
N GLY A 167 -9.25 -9.97 -6.90
CA GLY A 167 -9.93 -11.25 -6.98
C GLY A 167 -11.22 -11.21 -6.18
N ARG A 168 -12.29 -11.74 -6.75
CA ARG A 168 -13.57 -11.91 -6.06
C ARG A 168 -13.39 -12.60 -4.71
N LEU A 169 -12.65 -13.72 -4.69
CA LEU A 169 -12.39 -14.50 -3.47
C LEU A 169 -11.61 -13.71 -2.40
N PHE A 170 -10.72 -12.82 -2.82
CA PHE A 170 -9.97 -11.96 -1.89
C PHE A 170 -10.89 -10.96 -1.20
N TYR A 171 -11.70 -10.21 -1.96
CA TYR A 171 -12.62 -9.24 -1.36
C TYR A 171 -13.75 -9.91 -0.58
N GLU A 172 -14.25 -11.08 -1.02
CA GLU A 172 -15.21 -11.88 -0.25
C GLU A 172 -14.60 -12.37 1.08
N THR A 173 -13.31 -12.71 1.11
CA THR A 173 -12.60 -13.06 2.34
C THR A 173 -12.53 -11.89 3.30
N LEU A 174 -12.16 -10.70 2.81
CA LEU A 174 -12.14 -9.47 3.62
C LEU A 174 -13.54 -9.14 4.16
N ALA A 175 -14.56 -9.15 3.31
CA ALA A 175 -15.94 -8.85 3.72
C ALA A 175 -16.46 -9.85 4.75
N GLY A 176 -16.17 -11.15 4.57
CA GLY A 176 -16.55 -12.21 5.51
C GLY A 176 -15.90 -12.10 6.89
N LEU A 177 -14.77 -11.39 7.00
CA LEU A 177 -14.09 -11.09 8.26
C LEU A 177 -14.46 -9.71 8.84
N GLY A 178 -15.40 -8.99 8.21
CA GLY A 178 -15.90 -7.70 8.70
C GLY A 178 -15.02 -6.49 8.34
N TYR A 179 -14.06 -6.64 7.43
CA TYR A 179 -13.31 -5.49 6.91
C TYR A 179 -14.25 -4.58 6.12
N ARG A 180 -13.98 -3.27 6.18
CA ARG A 180 -14.73 -2.22 5.46
C ARG A 180 -13.97 -1.71 4.25
N PHE A 181 -12.64 -1.77 4.29
CA PHE A 181 -11.81 -1.22 3.24
C PHE A 181 -10.51 -1.99 2.99
N SER A 182 -9.95 -1.77 1.81
CA SER A 182 -8.61 -2.20 1.41
C SER A 182 -7.84 -1.00 0.88
N SER A 183 -6.53 -0.96 1.14
CA SER A 183 -5.60 0.04 0.60
C SER A 183 -4.39 -0.66 -0.02
N SER A 184 -4.67 -1.51 -1.01
CA SER A 184 -3.73 -2.48 -1.59
C SER A 184 -3.36 -2.16 -3.03
N LEU A 185 -4.17 -1.38 -3.74
CA LEU A 185 -3.87 -0.95 -5.10
C LEU A 185 -3.07 0.34 -5.13
N SER A 186 -2.14 0.47 -6.08
CA SER A 186 -1.58 1.79 -6.41
C SER A 186 -2.55 2.59 -7.27
N SER A 187 -2.52 3.92 -7.15
CA SER A 187 -3.35 4.81 -7.95
C SER A 187 -3.21 4.56 -9.45
N ALA A 188 -1.99 4.32 -9.93
CA ALA A 188 -1.72 4.02 -11.33
C ALA A 188 -2.26 2.67 -11.82
N ALA A 189 -2.47 1.71 -10.91
CA ALA A 189 -3.05 0.39 -11.21
C ALA A 189 -4.56 0.31 -10.90
N SER A 190 -5.17 1.37 -10.37
CA SER A 190 -6.57 1.39 -9.97
C SER A 190 -7.51 1.52 -11.19
N PRO A 191 -8.60 0.73 -11.25
CA PRO A 191 -9.61 0.87 -12.30
C PRO A 191 -10.41 2.17 -12.19
N ALA A 192 -10.40 2.81 -11.01
CA ALA A 192 -11.05 4.09 -10.75
C ALA A 192 -10.08 5.27 -10.92
N PHE A 193 -8.99 5.07 -11.67
CA PHE A 193 -7.99 6.10 -11.94
C PHE A 193 -7.44 6.71 -10.65
N GLY A 194 -7.26 5.87 -9.62
CA GLY A 194 -6.74 6.21 -8.29
C GLY A 194 -7.71 6.91 -7.33
N LEU A 195 -8.96 7.09 -7.70
CA LEU A 195 -10.01 7.50 -6.76
C LEU A 195 -10.47 6.30 -5.91
N PRO A 196 -10.97 6.52 -4.68
CA PRO A 196 -11.65 5.48 -3.91
C PRO A 196 -12.85 4.91 -4.66
N PHE A 197 -13.04 3.59 -4.62
CA PHE A 197 -14.16 2.93 -5.31
C PHE A 197 -14.67 1.71 -4.55
N SER A 198 -15.96 1.39 -4.73
CA SER A 198 -16.54 0.17 -4.21
C SER A 198 -16.15 -1.01 -5.10
N THR A 199 -15.68 -2.11 -4.49
CA THR A 199 -15.26 -3.31 -5.23
C THR A 199 -16.42 -4.19 -5.67
N GLY A 200 -17.66 -3.87 -5.26
CA GLY A 200 -18.84 -4.71 -5.49
C GLY A 200 -19.01 -5.87 -4.50
N HIS A 201 -18.07 -6.03 -3.55
CA HIS A 201 -18.07 -7.10 -2.56
C HIS A 201 -18.17 -6.57 -1.11
N GLY A 202 -18.73 -5.37 -0.91
CA GLY A 202 -18.84 -4.75 0.41
C GLY A 202 -17.54 -4.11 0.93
N ILE A 203 -16.48 -4.08 0.12
CA ILE A 203 -15.19 -3.45 0.43
C ILE A 203 -15.04 -2.16 -0.38
N TRP A 204 -14.60 -1.09 0.26
CA TRP A 204 -14.07 0.09 -0.43
C TRP A 204 -12.57 -0.05 -0.64
N GLU A 205 -12.11 0.15 -1.86
CA GLU A 205 -10.69 0.24 -2.16
C GLU A 205 -10.25 1.71 -2.13
N PHE A 206 -9.18 2.00 -1.39
CA PHE A 206 -8.52 3.29 -1.29
C PHE A 206 -7.11 3.16 -1.87
N PRO A 207 -6.93 3.41 -3.18
CA PRO A 207 -5.64 3.24 -3.81
C PRO A 207 -4.57 4.16 -3.19
N VAL A 208 -3.38 3.63 -2.94
CA VAL A 208 -2.25 4.41 -2.43
C VAL A 208 -1.76 5.39 -3.49
N SER A 209 -1.35 6.58 -3.06
CA SER A 209 -0.84 7.61 -3.96
C SER A 209 0.50 7.18 -4.57
N CYS A 210 0.69 7.48 -5.84
CA CYS A 210 1.97 7.27 -6.52
C CYS A 210 2.92 8.45 -6.32
N CYS A 211 4.22 8.21 -6.42
CA CYS A 211 5.21 9.28 -6.40
C CYS A 211 5.02 10.24 -7.58
N PRO A 212 4.90 11.58 -7.35
CA PRO A 212 4.73 12.56 -8.43
C PRO A 212 5.87 12.55 -9.47
N ARG A 213 7.09 12.18 -9.06
CA ARG A 213 8.24 12.07 -9.97
C ARG A 213 8.34 10.70 -10.64
N HIS A 214 7.75 9.68 -10.05
CA HIS A 214 7.85 8.28 -10.46
C HIS A 214 6.45 7.63 -10.48
N PRO A 215 5.68 7.81 -11.57
CA PRO A 215 4.24 7.53 -11.62
C PRO A 215 3.83 6.09 -11.30
N PHE A 216 4.76 5.14 -11.38
CA PHE A 216 4.52 3.71 -11.16
C PHE A 216 5.10 3.20 -9.83
N ALA A 217 5.57 4.10 -8.96
CA ALA A 217 6.00 3.76 -7.62
C ALA A 217 5.06 4.39 -6.61
N VAL A 218 4.80 3.71 -5.50
CA VAL A 218 4.06 4.27 -4.38
C VAL A 218 4.84 5.43 -3.77
N LEU A 219 4.14 6.45 -3.28
CA LEU A 219 4.73 7.52 -2.51
C LEU A 219 4.93 7.02 -1.06
N ASP A 220 6.07 6.40 -0.81
CA ASP A 220 6.48 5.92 0.51
C ASP A 220 7.95 6.27 0.80
N THR A 221 8.36 6.07 2.05
CA THR A 221 9.73 6.32 2.50
C THR A 221 10.74 5.37 1.86
N TRP A 222 10.33 4.14 1.54
CA TRP A 222 11.20 3.16 0.89
C TRP A 222 11.61 3.60 -0.52
N HIS A 223 10.63 4.02 -1.32
CA HIS A 223 10.79 4.55 -2.67
C HIS A 223 11.61 5.84 -2.68
N CYS A 224 11.34 6.74 -1.73
CA CYS A 224 11.99 8.04 -1.67
C CYS A 224 13.42 7.95 -1.14
N PHE A 225 13.71 7.09 -0.16
CA PHE A 225 14.97 7.17 0.59
C PHE A 225 15.77 5.87 0.65
N ARG A 226 15.13 4.69 0.78
CA ARG A 226 15.87 3.43 1.06
C ARG A 226 16.34 2.67 -0.17
N LYS A 227 15.64 2.74 -1.31
CA LYS A 227 16.01 1.98 -2.50
C LYS A 227 17.46 2.29 -2.94
N GLN A 228 18.32 1.29 -3.14
CA GLN A 228 19.66 1.53 -3.69
C GLN A 228 19.56 2.17 -5.08
N LYS A 229 20.29 3.27 -5.31
CA LYS A 229 20.04 4.21 -6.44
C LYS A 229 18.59 4.72 -6.42
N ALA A 230 18.14 5.15 -5.24
CA ALA A 230 16.79 5.70 -5.05
C ALA A 230 16.53 6.71 -6.14
N ARG A 231 15.34 6.66 -6.73
CA ARG A 231 15.02 7.53 -7.85
C ARG A 231 15.02 9.03 -7.47
N HIS A 232 15.12 9.32 -6.17
CA HIS A 232 15.25 10.65 -5.58
C HIS A 232 16.65 10.98 -5.02
N ARG A 233 17.63 10.07 -5.10
CA ARG A 233 18.99 10.38 -4.66
C ARG A 233 19.53 11.50 -5.56
N GLU A 234 19.80 12.67 -4.99
CA GLU A 234 20.58 13.68 -5.71
C GLU A 234 21.97 13.08 -5.96
N GLU A 235 22.46 13.18 -7.20
CA GLU A 235 23.84 12.87 -7.52
C GLU A 235 24.69 13.93 -6.82
N GLY A 236 25.15 13.60 -5.60
CA GLY A 236 26.23 14.28 -4.92
C GLY A 236 27.57 13.84 -5.49
#